data_AF-A0A6A4GTI2-F1
#
_entry.id   AF-A0A6A4GTI2-F1
#
_cell.length_a   1.000
_cell.length_b   1.000
_cell.length_c   1.000
_cell.angle_alpha   90.00
_cell.angle_beta   90.00
_cell.angle_gamma   90.00
#
_symmetry.space_group_name_H-M   'P 1'
#
loop_
_entity.id
_entity.type
_entity.pdbx_description
1 polymer ?
#
loop_
_entity_poly.entity_id
_entity_poly.type
_entity_poly.pdbx_seq_one_letter_code
_entity_poly.pdbx_strand_id
1 'polypeptide(L)'
;KVRRMEEDCEAPIEECHRTVLEDLAKDKQSQIRREMSGINRERNEAANKRDEFETDLRQRMDERAMLGRRIEDAEKRLGQLDSLDHQKLARLYDLNKDAADAVAWLRRPENKSRFRMDIIEPALITLTVPDKRYAPAVENMMGPERLKTFVAQCREDYDLLNELVNDQQAIGRKA
;
A
#
# COMPACT_ATOMS: atom_id res chain seq x y z
N LYS A 1 -6.92 -67.30 75.55
CA LYS A 1 -5.85 -66.29 75.67
C LYS A 1 -5.33 -65.86 74.30
N VAL A 2 -5.01 -66.81 73.40
CA VAL A 2 -4.57 -66.54 72.02
C VAL A 2 -5.63 -65.80 71.17
N ARG A 3 -6.89 -66.27 71.11
CA ARG A 3 -7.98 -65.57 70.36
C ARG A 3 -8.25 -64.13 70.79
N ARG A 4 -8.12 -63.83 72.09
CA ARG A 4 -8.31 -62.46 72.59
C ARG A 4 -7.15 -61.57 72.16
N MET A 5 -5.93 -62.11 72.14
CA MET A 5 -4.76 -61.40 71.62
C MET A 5 -4.80 -61.23 70.09
N GLU A 6 -5.43 -62.14 69.35
CA GLU A 6 -5.64 -62.01 67.91
C GLU A 6 -6.64 -60.88 67.60
N GLU A 7 -7.80 -60.87 68.28
CA GLU A 7 -8.81 -59.79 68.17
C GLU A 7 -8.26 -58.43 68.62
N ASP A 8 -7.45 -58.40 69.70
CA ASP A 8 -6.80 -57.18 70.21
C ASP A 8 -5.72 -56.66 69.23
N CYS A 9 -5.16 -57.50 68.36
CA CYS A 9 -4.19 -57.10 67.32
C CYS A 9 -4.86 -56.75 65.99
N GLU A 10 -6.01 -57.33 65.67
CA GLU A 10 -6.72 -57.18 64.39
C GLU A 10 -7.44 -55.83 64.29
N ALA A 11 -8.05 -55.37 65.38
CA ALA A 11 -8.74 -54.06 65.41
C ALA A 11 -7.81 -52.85 65.17
N PRO A 12 -6.60 -52.76 65.76
CA PRO A 12 -5.62 -51.72 65.44
C PRO A 12 -5.10 -51.78 64.00
N ILE A 13 -5.02 -52.97 63.40
CA ILE A 13 -4.58 -53.15 62.01
C ILE A 13 -5.65 -52.61 61.05
N GLU A 14 -6.93 -52.88 61.29
CA GLU A 14 -8.03 -52.35 60.49
C GLU A 14 -8.15 -50.82 60.60
N GLU A 15 -7.94 -50.26 61.78
CA GLU A 15 -7.94 -48.81 62.00
C GLU A 15 -6.76 -48.15 61.28
N CYS A 16 -5.56 -48.72 61.40
CA CYS A 16 -4.38 -48.27 60.66
C CYS A 16 -4.59 -48.34 59.14
N HIS A 17 -5.18 -49.43 58.64
CA HIS A 17 -5.47 -49.59 57.22
C HIS A 17 -6.48 -48.53 56.72
N ARG A 18 -7.49 -48.20 57.52
CA ARG A 18 -8.48 -47.14 57.20
C ARG A 18 -7.81 -45.77 57.13
N THR A 19 -6.97 -45.41 58.11
CA THR A 19 -6.25 -44.13 58.12
C THR A 19 -5.30 -44.01 56.93
N VAL A 20 -4.55 -45.07 56.61
CA VAL A 20 -3.64 -45.10 55.46
C VAL A 20 -4.40 -44.90 54.15
N LEU A 21 -5.56 -45.54 53.98
CA LEU A 21 -6.41 -45.37 52.79
C LEU A 21 -6.99 -43.95 52.69
N GLU A 22 -7.42 -43.35 53.80
CA GLU A 22 -7.92 -41.97 53.83
C GLU A 22 -6.83 -40.96 53.48
N ASP A 23 -5.61 -41.15 53.99
CA ASP A 23 -4.50 -40.25 53.70
C ASP A 23 -4.00 -40.40 52.25
N LEU A 24 -3.94 -41.62 51.72
CA LEU A 24 -3.72 -41.87 50.29
C LEU A 24 -4.78 -41.21 49.40
N ALA A 25 -6.05 -41.22 49.83
CA ALA A 25 -7.14 -40.58 49.10
C ALA A 25 -7.01 -39.05 49.14
N LYS A 26 -6.67 -38.46 50.29
CA LYS A 26 -6.41 -37.02 50.43
C LYS A 26 -5.21 -36.57 49.59
N ASP A 27 -4.14 -37.35 49.59
CA ASP A 27 -2.93 -37.06 48.81
C ASP A 27 -3.23 -37.07 47.31
N LYS A 28 -3.92 -38.10 46.80
CA LYS A 28 -4.36 -38.17 45.41
C LYS A 28 -5.31 -37.01 45.06
N GLN A 29 -6.25 -36.68 45.95
CA GLN A 29 -7.15 -35.55 45.76
C GLN A 29 -6.37 -34.21 45.70
N SER A 30 -5.31 -34.06 46.49
CA SER A 30 -4.46 -32.87 46.49
C SER A 30 -3.62 -32.76 45.21
N GLN A 31 -3.17 -33.89 44.65
CA GLN A 31 -2.43 -33.96 43.39
C GLN A 31 -3.33 -33.60 42.21
N ILE A 32 -4.53 -34.20 42.13
CA ILE A 32 -5.52 -33.89 41.09
C ILE A 32 -5.91 -32.40 41.13
N ARG A 33 -6.10 -31.81 42.31
CA ARG A 33 -6.40 -30.37 42.44
C ARG A 33 -5.24 -29.50 41.94
N ARG A 34 -3.99 -29.88 42.20
CA ARG A 34 -2.80 -29.16 41.72
C ARG A 34 -2.68 -29.24 40.19
N GLU A 35 -2.85 -30.43 39.62
CA GLU A 35 -2.86 -30.62 38.16
C GLU A 35 -3.99 -29.84 37.48
N MET A 36 -5.21 -29.90 38.04
CA MET A 36 -6.34 -29.08 37.56
C MET A 36 -6.01 -27.59 37.60
N SER A 37 -5.39 -27.09 38.67
CA SER A 37 -5.00 -25.68 38.75
C SER A 37 -3.94 -25.32 37.70
N GLY A 38 -2.98 -26.22 37.41
CA GLY A 38 -1.96 -26.04 36.37
C GLY A 38 -2.58 -25.98 34.98
N ILE A 39 -3.42 -26.96 34.64
CA ILE A 39 -4.14 -27.03 33.36
C ILE A 39 -5.04 -25.82 33.17
N ASN A 40 -5.73 -25.36 34.23
CA ASN A 40 -6.57 -24.17 34.16
C ASN A 40 -5.76 -22.91 33.88
N ARG A 41 -4.57 -22.80 34.48
CA ARG A 41 -3.67 -21.67 34.23
C ARG A 41 -3.16 -21.66 32.79
N GLU A 42 -2.66 -22.79 32.30
CA GLU A 42 -2.19 -22.91 30.91
C GLU A 42 -3.31 -22.62 29.90
N ARG A 43 -4.52 -23.11 30.16
CA ARG A 43 -5.70 -22.82 29.36
C ARG A 43 -6.04 -21.33 29.34
N ASN A 44 -5.98 -20.65 30.47
CA ASN A 44 -6.24 -19.21 30.54
C ASN A 44 -5.14 -18.41 29.83
N GLU A 45 -3.88 -18.79 29.98
CA GLU A 45 -2.75 -18.16 29.25
C GLU A 45 -2.88 -18.36 27.73
N ALA A 46 -3.30 -19.55 27.29
CA ALA A 46 -3.57 -19.82 25.88
C ALA A 46 -4.78 -19.05 25.37
N ALA A 47 -5.84 -18.90 26.17
CA ALA A 47 -7.02 -18.09 25.81
C ALA A 47 -6.64 -16.62 25.63
N ASN A 48 -5.91 -16.03 26.58
CA ASN A 48 -5.48 -14.64 26.50
C ASN A 48 -4.62 -14.36 25.26
N LYS A 49 -3.65 -15.25 24.96
CA LYS A 49 -2.83 -15.13 23.74
C LYS A 49 -3.67 -15.21 22.47
N ARG A 50 -4.71 -16.05 22.43
CA ARG A 50 -5.62 -16.13 21.29
C ARG A 50 -6.40 -14.84 21.09
N ASP A 51 -6.89 -14.24 22.17
CA ASP A 51 -7.65 -12.98 22.11
C ASP A 51 -6.75 -11.82 21.66
N GLU A 52 -5.50 -11.79 22.11
CA GLU A 52 -4.47 -10.84 21.65
C GLU A 52 -4.21 -10.99 20.14
N PHE A 53 -3.96 -12.22 19.67
CA PHE A 53 -3.74 -12.48 18.24
C PHE A 53 -4.97 -12.15 17.39
N GLU A 54 -6.17 -12.43 17.88
CA GLU A 54 -7.40 -12.10 17.16
C GLU A 54 -7.58 -10.59 17.04
N THR A 55 -7.23 -9.83 18.08
CA THR A 55 -7.28 -8.37 18.07
C THR A 55 -6.26 -7.79 17.10
N ASP A 56 -5.01 -8.26 17.14
CA ASP A 56 -3.95 -7.83 16.19
C ASP A 56 -4.33 -8.18 14.74
N LEU A 57 -4.90 -9.38 14.52
CA LEU A 57 -5.37 -9.79 13.19
C LEU A 57 -6.46 -8.86 12.67
N ARG A 58 -7.45 -8.50 13.49
CA ARG A 58 -8.51 -7.55 13.10
C ARG A 58 -7.93 -6.19 12.75
N GLN A 59 -7.03 -5.66 13.57
CA GLN A 59 -6.38 -4.38 13.28
C GLN A 59 -5.60 -4.41 11.95
N ARG A 60 -4.81 -5.47 11.72
CA ARG A 60 -4.07 -5.64 10.46
C ARG A 60 -4.98 -5.78 9.25
N MET A 61 -6.11 -6.45 9.39
CA MET A 61 -7.11 -6.56 8.31
C MET A 61 -7.72 -5.19 7.98
N ASP A 62 -8.07 -4.40 8.99
CA ASP A 62 -8.60 -3.05 8.80
C ASP A 62 -7.57 -2.11 8.14
N GLU A 63 -6.31 -2.16 8.59
CA GLU A 63 -5.21 -1.41 7.99
C GLU A 63 -4.99 -1.82 6.52
N ARG A 64 -4.98 -3.12 6.24
CA ARG A 64 -4.86 -3.64 4.86
C ARG A 64 -6.03 -3.18 3.99
N ALA A 65 -7.25 -3.19 4.50
CA ALA A 65 -8.43 -2.73 3.77
C ALA A 65 -8.40 -1.21 3.52
N MET A 66 -7.88 -0.42 4.46
CA MET A 66 -7.66 1.01 4.26
C MET A 66 -6.58 1.27 3.20
N LEU A 67 -5.45 0.57 3.27
CA LEU A 67 -4.37 0.71 2.29
C LEU A 67 -4.83 0.28 0.88
N GLY A 68 -5.59 -0.81 0.77
CA GLY A 68 -6.17 -1.26 -0.49
C GLY A 68 -7.03 -0.18 -1.15
N ARG A 69 -7.94 0.44 -0.38
CA ARG A 69 -8.75 1.57 -0.88
C ARG A 69 -7.91 2.76 -1.34
N ARG A 70 -6.84 3.08 -0.63
CA ARG A 70 -5.92 4.18 -1.01
C ARG A 70 -5.18 3.87 -2.31
N ILE A 71 -4.80 2.62 -2.53
CA ILE A 71 -4.17 2.17 -3.78
C ILE A 71 -5.17 2.31 -4.92
N GLU A 72 -6.38 1.77 -4.77
CA GLU A 72 -7.44 1.87 -5.79
C GLU A 72 -7.77 3.33 -6.14
N ASP A 73 -7.88 4.21 -5.14
CA ASP A 73 -8.09 5.65 -5.35
C ASP A 73 -6.93 6.30 -6.11
N ALA A 74 -5.68 5.91 -5.80
CA ALA A 74 -4.50 6.43 -6.48
C ALA A 74 -4.42 5.94 -7.94
N GLU A 75 -4.69 4.65 -8.19
CA GLU A 75 -4.75 4.06 -9.53
C GLU A 75 -5.84 4.72 -10.38
N LYS A 76 -7.02 4.96 -9.79
CA LYS A 76 -8.10 5.69 -10.47
C LYS A 76 -7.69 7.11 -10.83
N ARG A 77 -6.99 7.82 -9.93
CA ARG A 77 -6.46 9.17 -10.22
C ARG A 77 -5.40 9.15 -11.31
N LEU A 78 -4.50 8.17 -11.31
CA LEU A 78 -3.51 7.98 -12.37
C LEU A 78 -4.18 7.78 -13.73
N GLY A 79 -5.15 6.87 -13.83
CA GLY A 79 -5.89 6.66 -15.07
C GLY A 79 -6.67 7.90 -15.56
N GLN A 80 -7.19 8.72 -14.63
CA GLN A 80 -7.82 9.99 -14.98
C GLN A 80 -6.81 11.02 -15.52
N LEU A 81 -5.62 11.12 -14.92
CA LEU A 81 -4.55 11.99 -15.39
C LEU A 81 -4.09 11.58 -16.78
N ASP A 82 -3.88 10.29 -17.01
CA ASP A 82 -3.55 9.76 -18.34
C ASP A 82 -4.63 10.16 -19.35
N SER A 83 -5.91 9.99 -19.03
CA SER A 83 -7.00 10.38 -19.93
C SER A 83 -6.98 11.87 -20.28
N LEU A 84 -6.73 12.74 -19.30
CA LEU A 84 -6.64 14.19 -19.53
C LEU A 84 -5.43 14.55 -20.39
N ASP A 85 -4.28 13.93 -20.17
CA ASP A 85 -3.09 14.15 -20.98
C ASP A 85 -3.30 13.74 -22.44
N HIS A 86 -3.97 12.61 -22.67
CA HIS A 86 -4.36 12.18 -24.02
C HIS A 86 -5.32 13.18 -24.68
N GLN A 87 -6.30 13.71 -23.93
CA GLN A 87 -7.22 14.73 -24.44
C GLN A 87 -6.51 16.04 -24.80
N LYS A 88 -5.57 16.49 -23.97
CA LYS A 88 -4.78 17.69 -24.25
C LYS A 88 -3.86 17.50 -25.45
N LEU A 89 -3.23 16.33 -25.58
CA LEU A 89 -2.40 16.01 -26.74
C LEU A 89 -3.23 15.95 -28.03
N ALA A 90 -4.44 15.36 -27.98
CA ALA A 90 -5.37 15.38 -29.12
C ALA A 90 -5.76 16.81 -29.51
N ARG A 91 -6.04 17.67 -28.52
CA ARG A 91 -6.32 19.10 -28.77
C ARG A 91 -5.12 19.81 -29.42
N LEU A 92 -3.90 19.51 -29.00
CA LEU A 92 -2.69 20.05 -29.65
C LEU A 92 -2.57 19.53 -31.08
N TYR A 93 -2.86 18.26 -31.33
CA TYR A 93 -2.82 17.67 -32.67
C TYR A 93 -3.81 18.34 -33.62
N ASP A 94 -5.02 18.65 -33.16
CA ASP A 94 -6.03 19.35 -33.94
C ASP A 94 -5.60 20.78 -34.31
N LEU A 95 -4.88 21.47 -33.43
CA LEU A 95 -4.40 22.84 -33.65
C LEU A 95 -3.10 22.91 -34.45
N ASN A 96 -2.15 22.02 -34.16
CA ASN A 96 -0.86 21.93 -34.81
C ASN A 96 -0.31 20.49 -34.71
N LYS A 97 -0.47 19.74 -35.80
CA LYS A 97 0.00 18.36 -35.91
C LYS A 97 1.51 18.22 -35.72
N ASP A 98 2.30 19.16 -36.24
CA ASP A 98 3.76 19.08 -36.16
C ASP A 98 4.25 19.33 -34.73
N ALA A 99 3.60 20.24 -33.99
CA ALA A 99 3.87 20.43 -32.57
C ALA A 99 3.49 19.18 -31.74
N ALA A 100 2.37 18.53 -32.06
CA ALA A 100 1.98 17.29 -31.38
C ALA A 100 2.94 16.14 -31.67
N ASP A 101 3.38 15.98 -32.93
CA ASP A 101 4.37 14.99 -33.33
C ASP A 101 5.73 15.27 -32.65
N ALA A 102 6.12 16.55 -32.49
CA ALA A 102 7.31 16.97 -31.75
C ALA A 102 7.25 16.61 -30.26
N VAL A 103 6.09 16.83 -29.61
CA VAL A 103 5.88 16.37 -28.23
C VAL A 103 6.00 14.84 -28.14
N ALA A 104 5.35 14.09 -29.03
CA ALA A 104 5.39 12.64 -29.02
C ALA A 104 6.82 12.10 -29.24
N TRP A 105 7.60 12.77 -30.08
CA TRP A 105 9.01 12.45 -30.30
C TRP A 105 9.87 12.79 -29.07
N LEU A 106 9.70 13.98 -28.47
CA LEU A 106 10.42 14.42 -27.27
C LEU A 106 10.13 13.53 -26.07
N ARG A 107 8.93 12.95 -25.96
CA ARG A 107 8.57 12.03 -24.87
C ARG A 107 9.30 10.68 -24.92
N ARG A 108 9.91 10.30 -26.06
CA ARG A 108 10.66 9.05 -26.17
C ARG A 108 11.93 9.12 -25.31
N PRO A 109 12.23 8.11 -24.48
CA PRO A 109 13.38 8.14 -23.55
C PRO A 109 14.73 8.43 -24.23
N GLU A 110 14.93 7.84 -25.40
CA GLU A 110 16.14 7.96 -26.22
C GLU A 110 16.34 9.33 -26.88
N ASN A 111 15.29 10.13 -26.99
CA ASN A 111 15.38 11.51 -27.47
C ASN A 111 15.60 12.51 -26.33
N LYS A 112 15.01 12.26 -25.15
CA LYS A 112 15.22 13.11 -23.96
C LYS A 112 16.69 13.18 -23.55
N SER A 113 17.40 12.06 -23.61
CA SER A 113 18.82 11.98 -23.25
C SER A 113 19.76 12.74 -24.21
N ARG A 114 19.26 13.22 -25.35
CA ARG A 114 20.04 14.04 -26.29
C ARG A 114 20.16 15.50 -25.83
N PHE A 115 19.22 15.97 -25.00
CA PHE A 115 19.22 17.33 -24.47
C PHE A 115 19.96 17.39 -23.15
N ARG A 116 20.62 18.52 -22.90
CA ARG A 116 21.33 18.77 -21.65
C ARG A 116 20.36 19.02 -20.51
N MET A 117 19.27 19.71 -20.79
CA MET A 117 18.20 20.05 -19.85
C MET A 117 16.84 19.67 -20.45
N ASP A 118 15.85 19.51 -19.57
CA ASP A 118 14.50 19.19 -20.01
C ASP A 118 13.91 20.33 -20.86
N ILE A 119 13.43 19.98 -22.05
CA ILE A 119 12.60 20.87 -22.88
C ILE A 119 11.21 20.92 -22.28
N ILE A 120 10.72 22.13 -22.00
CA ILE A 120 9.36 22.35 -21.50
C ILE A 120 8.41 22.31 -22.69
N GLU A 121 7.46 21.38 -22.62
CA GLU A 121 6.40 21.16 -23.59
C GLU A 121 5.45 22.37 -23.70
N PRO A 122 4.64 22.44 -24.78
CA PRO A 122 3.75 23.56 -24.99
C PRO A 122 2.75 23.79 -23.85
N ALA A 123 2.51 25.07 -23.55
CA ALA A 123 1.62 25.49 -22.47
C ALA A 123 0.21 24.89 -22.57
N LEU A 124 -0.27 24.62 -23.79
CA LEU A 124 -1.56 23.97 -24.03
C LEU A 124 -1.70 22.61 -23.35
N ILE A 125 -0.62 21.84 -23.23
CA ILE A 125 -0.64 20.52 -22.62
C ILE A 125 -0.14 20.54 -21.17
N THR A 126 0.86 21.37 -20.87
CA THR A 126 1.51 21.43 -19.56
C THR A 126 0.70 22.21 -18.52
N LEU A 127 -0.04 23.25 -18.93
CA LEU A 127 -0.79 24.11 -18.00
C LEU A 127 -2.23 23.63 -17.82
N THR A 128 -2.78 23.88 -16.63
CA THR A 128 -4.20 23.65 -16.31
C THR A 128 -4.72 24.87 -15.56
N VAL A 129 -5.80 25.47 -16.06
CA VAL A 129 -6.47 26.57 -15.36
C VAL A 129 -7.34 25.98 -14.25
N PRO A 130 -7.17 26.37 -12.97
CA PRO A 130 -7.93 25.79 -11.85
C PRO A 130 -9.45 25.92 -12.00
N ASP A 131 -9.92 27.08 -12.47
CA ASP A 131 -11.33 27.33 -12.76
C ASP A 131 -11.55 27.49 -14.26
N LYS A 132 -12.27 26.52 -14.84
CA LYS A 132 -12.56 26.43 -16.28
C LYS A 132 -13.29 27.66 -16.82
N ARG A 133 -14.01 28.42 -15.97
CA ARG A 133 -14.70 29.64 -16.38
C ARG A 133 -13.75 30.71 -16.92
N TYR A 134 -12.52 30.73 -16.42
CA TYR A 134 -11.48 31.67 -16.87
C TYR A 134 -10.59 31.13 -17.98
N ALA A 135 -10.72 29.84 -18.35
CA ALA A 135 -9.86 29.23 -19.36
C ALA A 135 -9.90 29.97 -20.71
N PRO A 136 -11.07 30.37 -21.26
CA PRO A 136 -11.11 31.12 -22.51
C PRO A 136 -10.40 32.47 -22.43
N ALA A 137 -10.50 33.17 -21.28
CA ALA A 137 -9.84 34.45 -21.09
C ALA A 137 -8.31 34.30 -21.02
N VAL A 138 -7.82 33.27 -20.34
CA VAL A 138 -6.38 32.96 -20.27
C VAL A 138 -5.85 32.53 -21.64
N GLU A 139 -6.57 31.65 -22.35
CA GLU A 139 -6.20 31.20 -23.70
C GLU A 139 -6.14 32.39 -24.68
N ASN A 140 -7.14 33.28 -24.65
CA ASN A 140 -7.16 34.49 -25.48
C ASN A 140 -6.01 35.45 -25.14
N MET A 141 -5.69 35.61 -23.85
CA MET A 141 -4.59 36.48 -23.42
C MET A 141 -3.22 35.96 -23.86
N MET A 142 -3.03 34.64 -23.95
CA MET A 142 -1.80 34.04 -24.48
C MET A 142 -1.81 34.00 -26.02
N GLY A 143 -2.97 33.84 -26.65
CA GLY A 143 -3.06 33.68 -28.09
C GLY A 143 -2.47 32.35 -28.59
N PRO A 144 -2.81 31.96 -29.82
CA PRO A 144 -2.58 30.59 -30.32
C PRO A 144 -1.09 30.23 -30.45
N GLU A 145 -0.23 31.18 -30.83
CA GLU A 145 1.20 30.91 -31.04
C GLU A 145 1.95 30.59 -29.74
N ARG A 146 1.66 31.32 -28.65
CA ARG A 146 2.31 31.07 -27.35
C ARG A 146 1.85 29.75 -26.72
N LEU A 147 0.60 29.34 -26.96
CA LEU A 147 0.07 28.08 -26.43
C LEU A 147 0.76 26.84 -27.01
N LYS A 148 1.29 26.93 -28.23
CA LYS A 148 1.99 25.84 -28.94
C LYS A 148 3.53 25.95 -28.89
N THR A 149 4.08 26.90 -28.14
CA THR A 149 5.53 27.18 -28.08
C THR A 149 6.25 26.23 -27.13
N PHE A 150 7.38 25.66 -27.57
CA PHE A 150 8.32 24.93 -26.71
C PHE A 150 9.31 25.88 -26.05
N VAL A 151 9.76 25.55 -24.83
CA VAL A 151 10.75 26.36 -24.11
C VAL A 151 11.96 25.50 -23.74
N ALA A 152 13.13 25.90 -24.25
CA ALA A 152 14.41 25.34 -23.86
C ALA A 152 15.01 26.16 -22.71
N GLN A 153 15.72 25.49 -21.79
CA GLN A 153 16.33 26.13 -20.61
C GLN A 153 17.74 26.68 -20.89
N CYS A 154 18.38 26.22 -21.96
CA CYS A 154 19.67 26.73 -22.42
C CYS A 154 19.69 26.91 -23.94
N ARG A 155 20.73 27.61 -24.43
CA ARG A 155 20.88 27.94 -25.85
C ARG A 155 21.22 26.70 -26.69
N GLU A 156 22.06 25.82 -26.17
CA GLU A 156 22.47 24.61 -26.88
C GLU A 156 21.28 23.70 -27.20
N ASP A 157 20.38 23.51 -26.23
CA ASP A 157 19.17 22.71 -26.41
C ASP A 157 18.14 23.40 -27.32
N TYR A 158 18.08 24.75 -27.31
CA TYR A 158 17.26 25.51 -28.24
C TYR A 158 17.74 25.32 -29.69
N ASP A 159 19.03 25.50 -29.93
CA ASP A 159 19.63 25.37 -31.26
C ASP A 159 19.46 23.93 -31.78
N LEU A 160 19.69 22.93 -30.93
CA LEU A 160 19.48 21.51 -31.25
C LEU A 160 18.01 21.19 -31.56
N LEU A 161 17.07 21.68 -30.74
CA LEU A 161 15.64 21.45 -30.98
C LEU A 161 15.20 22.08 -32.30
N ASN A 162 15.67 23.31 -32.58
CA ASN A 162 15.36 24.02 -33.81
C ASN A 162 15.90 23.28 -35.03
N GLU A 163 17.15 22.81 -34.97
CA GLU A 163 17.76 21.99 -36.03
C GLU A 163 16.97 20.69 -36.26
N LEU A 164 16.58 19.98 -35.21
CA LEU A 164 15.87 18.71 -35.32
C LEU A 164 14.45 18.86 -35.90
N VAL A 165 13.74 19.91 -35.48
CA VAL A 165 12.35 20.14 -35.86
C VAL A 165 12.26 20.79 -37.25
N ASN A 166 13.08 21.81 -37.51
CA ASN A 166 12.96 22.63 -38.72
C ASN A 166 13.92 22.21 -39.85
N ASP A 167 15.14 21.78 -39.54
CA ASP A 167 16.19 21.55 -40.55
C ASP A 167 16.35 20.08 -40.94
N GLN A 168 16.40 19.18 -39.95
CA GLN A 168 16.70 17.75 -40.15
C GLN A 168 15.47 16.88 -40.46
N GLN A 169 14.26 17.44 -40.57
CA GLN A 169 13.01 16.71 -40.89
C GLN A 169 12.71 15.52 -39.96
N ALA A 170 13.31 15.45 -38.76
CA ALA A 170 13.06 14.33 -37.86
C ALA A 170 11.60 14.29 -37.38
N ILE A 171 10.91 15.44 -37.44
CA ILE A 171 9.59 15.61 -36.85
C ILE A 171 8.65 16.59 -37.61
N GLY A 172 9.16 17.60 -38.32
CA GLY A 172 8.34 18.59 -39.04
C GLY A 172 7.86 18.15 -40.43
N ARG A 173 6.64 18.52 -40.83
CA ARG A 173 6.14 18.37 -42.21
C ARG A 173 6.60 19.56 -43.06
N LYS A 174 6.92 19.33 -44.35
CA LYS A 174 7.23 20.44 -45.29
C LYS A 174 6.03 21.39 -45.38
N ALA A 175 6.30 22.69 -45.20
CA ALA A 175 5.42 23.75 -45.66
C ALA A 175 5.36 23.80 -47.19
#